data_AF-A0A353GSH8-F1
#
_entry.id   AF-A0A353GSH8-F1
#
_cell.length_a   1.000
_cell.length_b   1.000
_cell.length_c   1.000
_cell.angle_alpha   90.00
_cell.angle_beta   90.00
_cell.angle_gamma   90.00
#
_symmetry.space_group_name_H-M   'P 1'
#
loop_
_entity.id
_entity.type
_entity.pdbx_description
1 polymer ?
#
loop_
_entity_poly.entity_id
_entity_poly.type
_entity_poly.pdbx_seq_one_letter_code
_entity_poly.pdbx_strand_id
1 'polypeptide(L)' 'MKVAKTQYKYFVNRPIVPYYGELSNFMQVRIQEVLLGKKTSEVALKECQAKAEELAKKK' A
#
# COMPACT_ATOMS: atom_id res chain seq x y z
N MET A 1 18.40 6.61 -21.75
CA MET A 1 18.67 5.22 -21.32
C MET A 1 19.43 5.08 -19.99
N LYS A 2 20.40 5.96 -19.65
CA LYS A 2 21.17 5.89 -18.37
C LYS A 2 20.31 5.98 -17.10
N VAL A 3 19.35 6.92 -17.04
CA VAL A 3 18.49 7.11 -15.85
C VAL A 3 17.61 5.89 -15.59
N ALA A 4 17.00 5.30 -16.63
CA ALA A 4 16.16 4.12 -16.50
C ALA A 4 16.90 2.91 -15.88
N LYS A 5 18.17 2.68 -16.27
CA LYS A 5 19.03 1.63 -15.67
C LYS A 5 19.31 1.87 -14.19
N THR A 6 19.47 3.12 -13.76
CA THR A 6 19.68 3.46 -12.35
C THR A 6 18.39 3.28 -11.55
N GLN A 7 17.25 3.71 -12.09
CA GLN A 7 15.95 3.60 -11.42
C GLN A 7 15.51 2.13 -11.26
N TYR A 8 15.85 1.26 -12.21
CA TYR A 8 15.52 -0.16 -12.14
C TYR A 8 16.08 -0.85 -10.89
N LYS A 9 17.22 -0.38 -10.37
CA LYS A 9 17.82 -0.93 -9.14
C LYS A 9 16.98 -0.71 -7.88
N TYR A 10 16.09 0.29 -7.91
CA TYR A 10 15.20 0.63 -6.81
C TYR A 10 13.78 0.11 -7.02
N PHE A 11 13.54 -0.63 -8.11
CA PHE A 11 12.24 -1.22 -8.37
C PHE A 11 12.04 -2.45 -7.48
N VAL A 12 11.10 -2.36 -6.55
CA VAL A 12 10.65 -3.51 -5.78
C VAL A 12 9.46 -4.13 -6.51
N ASN A 13 9.57 -5.42 -6.83
CA ASN A 13 8.47 -6.15 -7.44
C ASN A 13 7.25 -6.14 -6.51
N ARG A 14 6.07 -5.90 -7.10
CA ARG A 14 4.82 -5.93 -6.36
C ARG A 14 4.52 -7.37 -5.91
N PRO A 15 4.01 -7.57 -4.67
CA PRO A 15 3.56 -8.88 -4.24
C PRO A 15 2.48 -9.43 -5.18
N ILE A 16 2.64 -10.67 -5.64
CA ILE A 16 1.65 -11.37 -6.45
C ILE A 16 0.75 -12.13 -5.48
N VAL A 17 -0.27 -11.45 -4.97
CA VAL A 17 -1.25 -12.04 -4.04
C VAL A 17 -2.67 -11.78 -4.53
N PRO A 18 -3.62 -12.74 -4.35
CA PRO A 18 -4.99 -12.58 -4.85
C PRO A 18 -5.73 -11.35 -4.30
N TYR A 19 -5.31 -10.85 -3.15
CA TYR A 19 -5.92 -9.71 -2.46
C TYR A 19 -5.20 -8.37 -2.72
N TYR A 20 -4.20 -8.33 -3.60
CA TYR A 20 -3.38 -7.12 -3.83
C TYR A 20 -4.22 -5.92 -4.28
N GLY A 21 -5.18 -6.14 -5.18
CA GLY A 21 -6.05 -5.07 -5.69
C GLY A 21 -6.89 -4.43 -4.59
N GLU A 22 -7.48 -5.25 -3.72
CA GLU A 22 -8.29 -4.76 -2.59
C GLU A 22 -7.44 -3.98 -1.60
N LEU A 23 -6.26 -4.51 -1.23
CA LEU A 23 -5.35 -3.82 -0.33
C LEU A 23 -4.84 -2.50 -0.93
N SER A 24 -4.51 -2.49 -2.23
CA SER A 24 -4.05 -1.29 -2.94
C SER A 24 -5.09 -0.16 -2.92
N ASN A 25 -6.35 -0.49 -3.17
CA ASN A 25 -7.44 0.48 -3.12
C ASN A 25 -7.64 1.02 -1.70
N PHE A 26 -7.61 0.12 -0.70
CA PHE A 26 -7.71 0.51 0.69
C PHE A 26 -6.61 1.50 1.08
N MET A 27 -5.35 1.21 0.77
CA MET A 27 -4.21 2.09 1.05
C MET A 27 -4.36 3.47 0.39
N GLN A 28 -4.81 3.53 -0.87
CA GLN A 28 -5.01 4.80 -1.57
C GLN A 28 -6.03 5.71 -0.86
N VAL A 29 -7.14 5.14 -0.38
CA VAL A 29 -8.15 5.89 0.39
C VAL A 29 -7.56 6.41 1.70
N ARG A 30 -6.83 5.57 2.44
CA ARG A 30 -6.21 5.98 3.72
C ARG A 30 -5.20 7.13 3.52
N ILE A 31 -4.41 7.08 2.45
CA ILE A 31 -3.48 8.17 2.10
C ILE A 31 -4.24 9.48 1.87
N GLN A 32 -5.34 9.45 1.12
CA GLN A 32 -6.15 10.65 0.89
C GLN A 32 -6.74 11.22 2.19
N GLU A 33 -7.21 10.37 3.09
CA GLU A 33 -7.74 10.81 4.39
C GLU A 33 -6.66 11.46 5.26
N VAL A 34 -5.42 10.98 5.21
CA VAL A 34 -4.28 11.62 5.89
C VAL A 34 -3.98 12.99 5.29
N LEU A 35 -3.91 13.07 3.95
CA LEU A 35 -3.64 14.33 3.25
C LEU A 35 -4.71 15.39 3.49
N LEU A 36 -5.95 14.97 3.71
CA LEU A 36 -7.08 15.86 4.04
C LEU A 36 -7.20 16.16 5.54
N GLY A 37 -6.28 15.68 6.38
CA GLY A 37 -6.31 15.89 7.83
C GLY A 37 -7.45 15.16 8.55
N LYS A 38 -8.12 14.21 7.89
CA LYS A 38 -9.21 13.41 8.50
C LYS A 38 -8.71 12.38 9.49
N LYS A 39 -7.43 11.97 9.38
CA LYS A 39 -6.75 11.06 10.31
C LYS A 39 -5.24 11.28 10.30
N THR A 40 -4.56 10.80 11.34
CA THR A 40 -3.10 10.80 11.39
C THR A 40 -2.52 9.67 10.53
N SER A 41 -1.27 9.86 10.10
CA SER A 41 -0.52 8.82 9.38
C SER A 41 -0.40 7.53 10.18
N GLU A 42 -0.19 7.62 11.50
CA GLU A 42 -0.09 6.46 12.38
C GLU A 42 -1.38 5.63 12.37
N VAL A 43 -2.55 6.26 12.50
CA VAL A 43 -3.84 5.57 12.47
C VAL A 43 -4.07 4.92 11.11
N ALA A 44 -3.82 5.65 10.03
CA ALA A 44 -3.95 5.13 8.66
C ALA A 44 -3.06 3.90 8.41
N LEU A 45 -1.81 3.93 8.89
CA LEU A 45 -0.87 2.81 8.74
C LEU A 45 -1.31 1.58 9.55
N LYS A 46 -1.78 1.78 10.79
CA LYS A 46 -2.33 0.68 11.61
C LYS A 46 -3.55 0.03 10.94
N GLU A 47 -4.45 0.82 10.36
CA GLU A 47 -5.60 0.30 9.61
C GLU A 47 -5.18 -0.48 8.36
N CYS A 48 -4.20 0.01 7.61
CA CYS A 48 -3.65 -0.70 6.44
C CYS A 48 -3.06 -2.05 6.83
N GLN A 49 -2.30 -2.12 7.94
CA GLN A 49 -1.73 -3.36 8.46
C GLN A 49 -2.84 -4.34 8.86
N ALA A 50 -3.82 -3.90 9.64
CA ALA A 50 -4.94 -4.75 10.05
C ALA A 50 -5.71 -5.31 8.84
N LYS A 51 -5.95 -4.49 7.81
CA LYS A 51 -6.61 -4.93 6.58
C LYS A 51 -5.76 -5.94 5.80
N ALA A 52 -4.44 -5.74 5.73
CA ALA A 52 -3.55 -6.70 5.10
C ALA A 52 -3.59 -8.07 5.78
N GLU A 53 -3.58 -8.10 7.13
CA GLU A 53 -3.70 -9.34 7.91
C GLU A 53 -5.06 -10.02 7.73
N GLU A 54 -6.15 -9.25 7.71
CA GLU A 54 -7.49 -9.77 7.44
C GLU A 54 -7.55 -10.44 6.06
N LEU A 55 -7.04 -9.77 5.02
CA LEU A 55 -7.05 -10.28 3.66
C LEU A 55 -6.16 -11.50 3.47
N ALA A 56 -5.02 -11.55 4.15
CA ALA A 56 -4.13 -12.70 4.15
C ALA A 56 -4.75 -13.92 4.84
N LYS A 57 -5.62 -13.74 5.85
CA LYS A 57 -6.31 -14.83 6.58
C LYS A 57 -7.56 -15.34 5.89
N LYS A 58 -8.21 -14.54 5.03
CA LYS A 58 -9.44 -14.89 4.31
C LYS A 58 -9.23 -15.81 3.10
N LYS A 59 -7.99 -16.22 2.83
CA LYS A 59 -7.53 -17.01 1.67
C LYS A 59 -6.67 -18.17 2.16
#